data_AF-E9G6E4-F1
#
_entry.id   AF-E9G6E4-F1
#
_cell.length_a   1.000
_cell.length_b   1.000
_cell.length_c   1.000
_cell.angle_alpha   90.00
_cell.angle_beta   90.00
_cell.angle_gamma   90.00
#
_symmetry.space_group_name_H-M   'P 1'
#
loop_
_entity.id
_entity.type
_entity.pdbx_description
1 polymer ?
#
loop_
_entity_poly.entity_id
_entity_poly.type
_entity_poly.pdbx_seq_one_letter_code
_entity_poly.pdbx_strand_id
1 'polypeptide(L)'
;MVTSMMVTSMMVSRKMSSCPYEVLVSTLVQSLQQQQQALAHEAKFQPKLQLLSTASNTGESGEITCAMRDGAAHVLRSLKVWYDIPCAVLLDALNMMDWFMSRIKARPKHLSCIAISSFHLAEWNPCPCLKPCQMCLR
;
A
#
# COMPACT_ATOMS: atom_id res chain seq x y z
N MET A 1 36.57 -8.22 49.88
CA MET A 1 37.42 -7.83 48.74
C MET A 1 37.19 -8.81 47.62
N VAL A 2 36.43 -8.35 46.63
CA VAL A 2 36.36 -8.80 45.23
C VAL A 2 36.60 -10.28 44.93
N THR A 3 35.48 -10.96 44.70
CA THR A 3 35.38 -12.12 43.82
C THR A 3 36.16 -11.89 42.53
N SER A 4 37.07 -12.83 42.27
CA SER A 4 37.90 -13.00 41.09
C SER A 4 37.29 -12.44 39.80
N MET A 5 37.98 -11.44 39.27
CA MET A 5 37.71 -10.78 38.01
C MET A 5 37.89 -11.76 36.84
N MET A 6 36.93 -11.70 35.90
CA MET A 6 37.15 -11.79 34.46
C MET A 6 37.70 -13.11 33.90
N VAL A 7 36.74 -14.01 33.62
CA VAL A 7 36.51 -14.62 32.29
C VAL A 7 37.75 -14.73 31.40
N THR A 8 38.33 -15.92 31.43
CA THR A 8 39.34 -16.44 30.52
C THR A 8 38.90 -16.34 29.06
N SER A 9 39.82 -15.84 28.23
CA SER A 9 39.98 -16.12 26.80
C SER A 9 38.83 -15.80 25.84
N MET A 10 39.06 -14.68 25.15
CA MET A 10 38.97 -14.59 23.70
C MET A 10 39.31 -15.92 22.99
N MET A 11 38.34 -16.53 22.31
CA MET A 11 38.44 -17.12 20.97
C MET A 11 37.04 -17.51 20.49
N VAL A 12 36.16 -16.53 20.27
CA VAL A 12 35.14 -16.71 19.23
C VAL A 12 35.91 -16.72 17.91
N SER A 13 36.07 -17.91 17.35
CA SER A 13 36.55 -18.14 16.00
C SER A 13 35.88 -17.15 15.06
N ARG A 14 36.64 -16.16 14.58
CA ARG A 14 36.26 -15.37 13.41
C ARG A 14 36.31 -16.31 12.20
N LYS A 15 35.26 -17.09 12.01
CA LYS A 15 34.97 -17.72 10.73
C LYS A 15 33.90 -16.88 10.06
N MET A 16 34.33 -15.82 9.38
CA MET A 16 33.48 -15.06 8.45
C MET A 16 34.12 -15.07 7.06
N SER A 17 34.45 -16.27 6.60
CA SER A 17 34.17 -16.64 5.21
C SER A 17 32.72 -17.11 5.20
N SER A 18 31.76 -16.18 5.23
CA SER A 18 30.37 -16.54 4.97
C SER A 18 30.25 -16.76 3.46
N CYS A 19 30.01 -18.00 3.06
CA CYS A 19 29.79 -18.36 1.67
C CYS A 19 28.65 -17.50 1.10
N PRO A 20 28.71 -17.08 -0.18
CA PRO A 20 27.65 -16.31 -0.82
C PRO A 20 26.26 -16.98 -0.69
N TYR A 21 26.22 -18.30 -0.49
CA TYR A 21 25.00 -19.08 -0.28
C TYR A 21 24.28 -18.82 1.05
N GLU A 22 24.99 -18.65 2.17
CA GLU A 22 24.36 -18.40 3.49
C GLU A 22 23.70 -17.01 3.54
N VAL A 23 24.33 -16.01 2.92
CA VAL A 23 23.78 -14.66 2.77
C VAL A 23 22.56 -14.69 1.82
N LEU A 24 22.64 -15.46 0.74
CA LEU A 24 21.52 -15.63 -0.21
C LEU A 24 20.31 -16.29 0.47
N VAL A 25 20.53 -17.36 1.25
CA VAL A 25 19.46 -18.05 2.00
C VAL A 25 18.84 -17.11 3.03
N SER A 26 19.65 -16.36 3.77
CA SER A 26 19.16 -15.36 4.74
C SER A 26 18.31 -14.28 4.07
N THR A 27 18.74 -13.79 2.90
CA THR A 27 18.00 -12.78 2.12
C THR A 27 16.69 -13.35 1.57
N LEU A 28 16.70 -14.60 1.10
CA LEU A 28 15.50 -15.29 0.63
C LEU A 28 14.48 -15.48 1.76
N VAL A 29 14.92 -15.94 2.93
CA VAL A 29 14.04 -16.10 4.11
C VAL A 29 13.46 -14.76 4.55
N GLN A 30 14.27 -13.69 4.56
CA GLN A 30 13.78 -12.34 4.85
C GLN A 30 12.73 -11.88 3.84
N SER A 31 12.95 -12.13 2.54
CA SER A 31 11.99 -11.76 1.49
C SER A 31 10.67 -12.53 1.60
N LEU A 32 10.72 -13.85 1.89
CA LEU A 32 9.53 -14.66 2.12
C LEU A 32 8.74 -14.18 3.33
N GLN A 33 9.44 -13.82 4.41
CA GLN A 33 8.81 -13.31 5.61
C GLN A 33 8.13 -11.95 5.38
N GLN A 34 8.76 -11.07 4.60
CA GLN A 34 8.15 -9.81 4.18
C GLN A 34 6.90 -10.03 3.31
N GLN A 35 6.94 -10.99 2.38
CA GLN A 35 5.77 -11.33 1.58
C GLN A 35 4.62 -11.89 2.42
N GLN A 36 4.92 -12.76 3.40
CA GLN A 36 3.91 -13.31 4.29
C GLN A 36 3.21 -12.19 5.11
N GLN A 37 3.99 -11.20 5.57
CA GLN A 37 3.46 -10.03 6.28
C GLN A 37 2.58 -9.15 5.37
N ALA A 38 3.01 -8.90 4.13
CA ALA A 38 2.22 -8.14 3.16
C ALA A 38 0.91 -8.86 2.78
N LEU A 39 0.95 -10.20 2.66
CA LEU A 39 -0.23 -11.00 2.32
C LEU A 39 -1.29 -10.95 3.43
N ALA A 40 -0.87 -10.98 4.70
CA ALA A 40 -1.78 -10.86 5.85
C ALA A 40 -2.58 -9.54 5.84
N HIS A 41 -2.08 -8.54 5.14
CA HIS A 41 -2.69 -7.22 5.01
C HIS A 41 -3.66 -7.12 3.81
N GLU A 42 -3.58 -8.01 2.83
CA GLU A 42 -4.36 -7.92 1.58
C GLU A 42 -5.87 -7.83 1.81
N ALA A 43 -6.42 -8.66 2.70
CA ALA A 43 -7.84 -8.65 3.02
C ALA A 43 -8.34 -7.32 3.62
N LYS A 44 -7.45 -6.53 4.23
CA LYS A 44 -7.78 -5.22 4.80
C LYS A 44 -7.75 -4.10 3.75
N PHE A 45 -6.96 -4.27 2.68
CA PHE A 45 -6.73 -3.23 1.68
C PHE A 45 -7.50 -3.41 0.38
N GLN A 46 -8.10 -4.58 0.13
CA GLN A 46 -8.96 -4.78 -1.04
C GLN A 46 -10.22 -3.88 -0.96
N PRO A 47 -10.37 -2.91 -1.88
CA PRO A 47 -11.62 -2.16 -1.97
C PRO A 47 -12.69 -3.10 -2.52
N LYS A 48 -13.84 -3.17 -1.85
CA LYS A 48 -14.98 -4.02 -2.25
C LYS A 48 -15.73 -3.40 -3.43
N LEU A 49 -15.09 -3.39 -4.60
CA LEU A 49 -15.59 -2.75 -5.81
C LEU A 49 -16.55 -3.62 -6.63
N GLN A 50 -16.70 -4.90 -6.28
CA GLN A 50 -17.62 -5.83 -6.93
C GLN A 50 -19.09 -5.38 -6.86
N LEU A 51 -19.42 -4.42 -5.98
CA LEU A 51 -20.75 -3.85 -5.84
C LEU A 51 -21.10 -2.83 -6.95
N LEU A 52 -20.11 -2.24 -7.63
CA LEU A 52 -20.37 -1.33 -8.75
C LEU A 52 -20.91 -2.08 -9.99
N SER A 53 -20.50 -3.34 -10.17
CA SER A 53 -20.90 -4.16 -11.32
C SER A 53 -22.34 -4.66 -11.24
N THR A 54 -22.89 -4.85 -10.03
CA THR A 54 -24.25 -5.34 -9.81
C THR A 54 -25.31 -4.24 -9.78
N ALA A 55 -24.90 -2.98 -9.62
CA ALA A 55 -25.82 -1.82 -9.65
C ALA A 55 -26.35 -1.50 -11.06
N SER A 56 -25.77 -2.06 -12.13
CA SER A 56 -26.22 -1.83 -13.51
C SER A 56 -27.61 -2.39 -13.85
N ASN A 57 -28.18 -3.18 -12.94
CA ASN A 57 -29.37 -3.99 -13.18
C ASN A 57 -30.65 -3.29 -12.69
N THR A 58 -30.50 -2.23 -11.90
CA THR A 58 -31.58 -1.38 -11.42
C THR A 58 -31.39 -0.04 -12.11
N GLY A 59 -32.36 0.42 -12.90
CA GLY A 59 -32.26 1.61 -13.76
C GLY A 59 -32.09 2.97 -13.06
N GLU A 60 -31.37 3.04 -11.95
CA GLU A 60 -30.97 4.27 -11.29
C GLU A 60 -29.80 4.92 -12.04
N SER A 61 -30.13 5.71 -13.06
CA SER A 61 -29.25 6.50 -13.94
C SER A 61 -28.32 7.52 -13.22
N GLY A 62 -28.10 7.40 -11.91
CA GLY A 62 -27.44 8.40 -11.07
C GLY A 62 -26.12 7.96 -10.42
N GLU A 63 -25.69 6.71 -10.55
CA GLU A 63 -24.50 6.17 -9.89
C GLU A 63 -23.27 6.14 -10.81
N ILE A 64 -22.08 6.16 -10.20
CA ILE A 64 -20.80 6.07 -10.93
C ILE A 64 -20.62 4.64 -11.43
N THR A 65 -20.47 4.47 -12.74
CA THR A 65 -20.22 3.17 -13.37
C THR A 65 -18.73 2.87 -13.50
N CYS A 66 -18.36 1.60 -13.72
CA CYS A 66 -16.96 1.21 -13.96
C CYS A 66 -16.32 1.99 -15.11
N ALA A 67 -17.06 2.24 -16.20
CA ALA A 67 -16.56 3.01 -17.34
C ALA A 67 -16.20 4.46 -16.95
N MET A 68 -16.97 5.07 -16.06
CA MET A 68 -16.74 6.43 -15.59
C MET A 68 -15.51 6.49 -14.68
N ARG A 69 -15.37 5.51 -13.76
CA ARG A 69 -14.16 5.33 -12.97
C ARG A 69 -12.94 5.16 -13.85
N ASP A 70 -13.01 4.33 -14.89
CA ASP A 70 -11.87 4.08 -15.79
C ASP A 70 -11.47 5.34 -16.56
N GLY A 71 -12.46 6.16 -16.95
CA GLY A 71 -12.24 7.50 -17.48
C GLY A 71 -11.49 8.40 -16.49
N ALA A 72 -11.90 8.43 -15.22
CA ALA A 72 -11.19 9.19 -14.18
C ALA A 72 -9.76 8.65 -13.94
N ALA A 73 -9.57 7.34 -13.92
CA ALA A 73 -8.25 6.71 -13.79
C ALA A 73 -7.33 7.03 -14.98
N HIS A 74 -7.88 7.19 -16.19
CA HIS A 74 -7.13 7.65 -17.35
C HIS A 74 -6.64 9.10 -17.19
N VAL A 75 -7.49 9.98 -16.65
CA VAL A 75 -7.10 11.36 -16.33
C VAL A 75 -5.96 11.37 -15.30
N LEU A 76 -6.07 10.59 -14.23
CA LEU A 76 -4.99 10.50 -13.22
C LEU A 76 -3.68 9.95 -13.80
N ARG A 77 -3.73 8.96 -14.68
CA ARG A 77 -2.55 8.47 -15.43
C ARG A 77 -1.93 9.55 -16.31
N SER A 78 -2.76 10.41 -16.90
CA SER A 78 -2.28 11.55 -17.68
C SER A 78 -1.57 12.54 -16.76
N LEU A 79 -2.21 12.97 -15.67
CA LEU A 79 -1.60 13.88 -14.69
C LEU A 79 -0.27 13.34 -14.14
N LYS A 80 -0.19 12.02 -13.89
CA LYS A 80 1.06 11.37 -13.49
C LYS A 80 2.20 11.64 -14.48
N VAL A 81 1.93 11.61 -15.78
CA VAL A 81 2.95 11.86 -16.82
C VAL A 81 3.29 13.35 -16.89
N TRP A 82 2.29 14.21 -16.81
CA TRP A 82 2.47 15.66 -16.88
C TRP A 82 3.29 16.24 -15.72
N TYR A 83 3.13 15.68 -14.51
CA TYR A 83 3.80 16.15 -13.29
C TYR A 83 4.97 15.26 -12.83
N ASP A 84 5.37 14.27 -13.64
CA ASP A 84 6.41 13.28 -13.31
C ASP A 84 6.26 12.62 -11.93
N ILE A 85 5.02 12.24 -11.60
CA ILE A 85 4.67 11.72 -10.29
C ILE A 85 5.07 10.24 -10.17
N PRO A 86 5.61 9.78 -9.02
CA PRO A 86 5.94 8.37 -8.82
C PRO A 86 4.72 7.44 -8.97
N CYS A 87 4.92 6.26 -9.57
CA CYS A 87 3.84 5.28 -9.75
C CYS A 87 3.17 4.87 -8.43
N ALA A 88 3.91 4.85 -7.31
CA ALA A 88 3.37 4.55 -5.99
C ALA A 88 2.25 5.53 -5.58
N VAL A 89 2.45 6.84 -5.81
CA VAL A 89 1.47 7.88 -5.48
C VAL A 89 0.21 7.73 -6.34
N LEU A 90 0.36 7.40 -7.62
CA LEU A 90 -0.78 7.11 -8.50
C LEU A 90 -1.59 5.89 -8.01
N LEU A 91 -0.91 4.81 -7.61
CA LEU A 91 -1.58 3.61 -7.09
C LEU A 91 -2.33 3.91 -5.79
N ASP A 92 -1.74 4.69 -4.88
CA ASP A 92 -2.39 5.13 -3.66
C ASP A 92 -3.63 6.01 -3.96
N ALA A 93 -3.53 6.93 -4.91
CA ALA A 93 -4.65 7.77 -5.33
C ALA A 93 -5.82 6.95 -5.89
N LEU A 94 -5.53 5.98 -6.77
CA LEU A 94 -6.54 5.08 -7.31
C LEU A 94 -7.21 4.25 -6.21
N ASN A 95 -6.41 3.72 -5.27
CA ASN A 95 -6.91 2.98 -4.14
C ASN A 95 -7.83 3.85 -3.24
N MET A 96 -7.46 5.10 -2.96
CA MET A 96 -8.31 6.02 -2.19
C MET A 96 -9.64 6.31 -2.89
N MET A 97 -9.60 6.54 -4.21
CA MET A 97 -10.79 6.76 -5.02
C MET A 97 -11.71 5.54 -4.98
N ASP A 98 -11.13 4.35 -5.14
CA ASP A 98 -11.83 3.06 -5.11
C ASP A 98 -12.45 2.76 -3.73
N TRP A 99 -11.72 3.05 -2.66
CA TRP A 99 -12.24 2.96 -1.29
C TRP A 99 -13.39 3.93 -1.04
N PHE A 100 -13.27 5.17 -1.52
CA PHE A 100 -14.34 6.15 -1.40
C PHE A 100 -15.61 5.65 -2.09
N MET A 101 -15.53 5.17 -3.33
CA MET A 101 -16.69 4.67 -4.06
C MET A 101 -17.27 3.39 -3.47
N SER A 102 -16.44 2.55 -2.83
CA SER A 102 -16.92 1.34 -2.14
C SER A 102 -17.76 1.64 -0.90
N ARG A 103 -17.61 2.83 -0.30
CA ARG A 103 -18.29 3.24 0.95
C ARG A 103 -19.34 4.33 0.75
N ILE A 104 -19.20 5.15 -0.30
CA ILE A 104 -20.01 6.34 -0.55
C ILE A 104 -20.65 6.25 -1.94
N LYS A 105 -21.99 6.28 -1.98
CA LYS A 105 -22.76 6.43 -3.23
C LYS A 105 -22.68 7.87 -3.75
N ALA A 106 -21.63 8.17 -4.49
CA ALA A 106 -21.44 9.48 -5.11
C ALA A 106 -22.08 9.58 -6.49
N ARG A 107 -22.53 10.78 -6.85
CA ARG A 107 -23.02 11.07 -8.20
C ARG A 107 -21.86 11.32 -9.17
N PRO A 108 -21.99 10.93 -10.45
CA PRO A 108 -21.08 11.25 -11.55
C PRO A 108 -20.46 12.64 -11.55
N LYS A 109 -21.27 13.67 -11.28
CA LYS A 109 -20.82 15.08 -11.29
C LYS A 109 -19.69 15.39 -10.31
N HIS A 110 -19.49 14.55 -9.29
CA HIS A 110 -18.43 14.71 -8.30
C HIS A 110 -17.18 13.87 -8.60
N LEU A 111 -17.23 12.96 -9.57
CA LEU A 111 -16.15 11.99 -9.82
C LEU A 111 -14.81 12.66 -10.13
N SER A 112 -14.79 13.70 -10.95
CA SER A 112 -13.55 14.45 -11.24
C SER A 112 -12.95 15.08 -9.98
N CYS A 113 -13.80 15.65 -9.11
CA CYS A 113 -13.36 16.24 -7.85
C CYS A 113 -12.83 15.16 -6.89
N ILE A 114 -13.52 14.02 -6.78
CA ILE A 114 -13.08 12.87 -5.98
C ILE A 114 -11.70 12.40 -6.47
N ALA A 115 -11.53 12.19 -7.78
CA ALA A 115 -10.28 11.70 -8.35
C ALA A 115 -9.10 12.64 -8.06
N ILE A 116 -9.25 13.95 -8.31
CA ILE A 116 -8.19 14.94 -8.06
C ILE A 116 -7.92 15.07 -6.55
N SER A 117 -8.95 15.01 -5.71
CA SER A 117 -8.77 15.06 -4.25
C SER A 117 -8.00 13.83 -3.74
N SER A 118 -8.32 12.64 -4.23
CA SER A 118 -7.57 11.41 -3.92
C SER A 118 -6.11 11.51 -4.38
N PHE A 119 -5.87 12.13 -5.53
CA PHE A 119 -4.52 12.38 -6.05
C PHE A 119 -3.72 13.33 -5.16
N HIS A 120 -4.32 14.44 -4.76
CA HIS A 120 -3.69 15.40 -3.85
C HIS A 120 -3.44 14.82 -2.46
N LEU A 121 -4.37 14.01 -1.94
CA LEU A 121 -4.21 13.34 -0.64
C LEU A 121 -3.08 12.30 -0.68
N ALA A 122 -2.94 11.55 -1.78
CA ALA A 122 -1.85 10.58 -1.95
C ALA A 122 -0.47 11.26 -2.03
N GLU A 123 -0.41 12.45 -2.61
CA GLU A 123 0.81 13.27 -2.69
C GLU A 123 1.18 13.89 -1.33
N TRP A 124 0.20 14.45 -0.60
CA TRP A 124 0.41 15.11 0.68
C TRP A 124 0.77 14.11 1.80
N ASN A 125 0.11 12.95 1.84
CA ASN A 125 0.36 11.94 2.85
C ASN A 125 -0.11 10.57 2.34
N PRO A 126 0.79 9.72 1.81
CA PRO A 126 0.42 8.36 1.43
C PRO A 126 -0.19 7.69 2.66
N CYS A 127 -1.42 7.20 2.51
CA CYS A 127 -2.29 6.88 3.61
C CYS A 127 -1.58 6.14 4.78
N PRO A 128 -1.72 6.61 6.03
CA PRO A 128 -1.06 5.98 7.19
C PRO A 128 -1.58 4.58 7.48
N CYS A 129 -2.67 4.14 6.86
CA CYS A 129 -3.17 2.79 6.99
C CYS A 129 -2.31 1.73 6.27
N LEU A 130 -1.44 2.09 5.32
CA LEU A 130 -0.49 1.14 4.69
C LEU A 130 0.86 1.01 5.44
N LYS A 131 1.09 1.81 6.48
CA LYS A 131 2.18 1.58 7.46
C LYS A 131 1.56 0.89 8.69
N PRO A 132 2.21 -0.11 9.31
CA PRO A 132 1.77 -0.59 10.60
C PRO A 132 1.73 0.62 11.55
N CYS A 133 0.56 0.86 12.16
CA CYS A 133 0.36 1.93 13.12
C CYS A 133 1.49 1.95 14.17
N GLN A 134 2.45 2.86 14.04
CA GLN A 134 3.44 3.19 15.08
C GLN A 134 3.05 4.49 15.83
N MET A 135 1.78 4.91 15.76
CA MET A 135 1.28 6.08 16.50
C MET A 135 -0.03 5.81 17.29
N CYS A 136 -0.40 4.54 17.50
CA CYS A 136 -1.34 4.15 18.56
C CYS A 136 -0.63 3.54 19.79
N LEU A 137 0.68 3.77 19.93
CA LEU A 137 1.44 3.42 21.14
C LEU A 137 2.16 4.66 21.71
N ARG A 138 1.37 5.69 22.03
CA ARG A 138 1.50 6.50 23.24
C ARG A 138 0.11 7.01 23.63
#